data_AF-D5UW18-F1
#
_entry.id   AF-D5UW18-F1
#
_cell.length_a   1.000
_cell.length_b   1.000
_cell.length_c   1.000
_cell.angle_alpha   90.00
_cell.angle_beta   90.00
_cell.angle_gamma   90.00
#
_symmetry.space_group_name_H-M   'P 1'
#
loop_
_entity.id
_entity.type
_entity.pdbx_description
1 polymer ?
#
loop_
_entity_poly.entity_id
_entity_poly.type
_entity_poly.pdbx_seq_one_letter_code
_entity_poly.pdbx_strand_id
1 'polypeptide(L)'
;MTDRSRLDTPRLNRSIGLNLGEDMIGQGAERVARFLGTGRYLAIQTVIVVVWIAINVSWVAFRFDPYPFILLNLAFSTQAAYAAPLILLAQNRQESRDRVSLDEDRMRAAQTKADTEFLARELASVRLAVGEAASRDYIRRELDDVHEKLDALTALLQSLEHSQHKPKEKSHAPD
;
A
#
# COMPACT_ATOMS: atom_id res chain seq x y z
N MET A 1 12.43 -14.92 -46.20
CA MET A 1 13.01 -14.79 -44.85
C MET A 1 13.01 -13.32 -44.49
N THR A 2 12.15 -12.98 -43.53
CA THR A 2 11.81 -11.65 -43.04
C THR A 2 12.95 -11.01 -42.25
N ASP A 3 13.36 -9.80 -42.63
CA ASP A 3 14.14 -8.93 -41.75
C ASP A 3 13.33 -7.67 -41.45
N ARG A 4 12.52 -7.74 -40.39
CA ARG A 4 11.77 -6.60 -39.86
C ARG A 4 12.72 -5.82 -38.98
N SER A 5 13.33 -4.79 -39.57
CA SER A 5 14.09 -3.76 -38.87
C SER A 5 13.31 -3.25 -37.66
N ARG A 6 13.79 -3.61 -36.47
CA ARG A 6 13.36 -3.08 -35.18
C ARG A 6 13.81 -1.62 -35.10
N LEU A 7 12.91 -0.72 -35.48
CA LEU A 7 13.08 0.73 -35.47
C LEU A 7 12.27 1.41 -34.35
N ASP A 8 11.89 0.65 -33.32
CA ASP A 8 11.06 1.11 -32.18
C ASP A 8 11.83 1.14 -30.86
N THR A 9 12.96 1.85 -30.83
CA THR A 9 13.53 2.29 -29.55
C THR A 9 13.65 3.80 -29.60
N PRO A 10 12.73 4.56 -28.96
CA PRO A 10 12.91 5.99 -28.83
C PRO A 10 14.22 6.23 -28.07
N ARG A 11 15.17 6.88 -28.74
CA ARG A 11 16.43 7.30 -28.12
C ARG A 11 16.04 8.31 -27.04
N LEU A 12 16.13 7.89 -25.79
CA LEU A 12 15.98 8.75 -24.63
C LEU A 12 17.01 9.88 -24.79
N ASN A 13 16.54 11.07 -25.13
CA ASN A 13 17.32 12.28 -25.09
C ASN A 13 17.82 12.42 -23.65
N ARG A 14 19.08 12.05 -23.41
CA ARG A 14 19.76 12.26 -22.14
C ARG A 14 19.93 13.76 -22.02
N SER A 15 18.88 14.43 -21.55
CA SER A 15 18.96 15.79 -21.06
C SER A 15 20.15 15.84 -20.12
N ILE A 16 21.12 16.69 -20.45
CA ILE A 16 22.24 17.01 -19.59
C ILE A 16 21.65 17.81 -18.43
N GLY A 17 21.00 17.11 -17.51
CA GLY A 17 20.55 17.67 -16.25
C GLY A 17 21.78 18.06 -15.47
N LEU A 18 21.86 19.33 -15.08
CA LEU A 18 22.81 19.88 -14.13
C LEU A 18 22.68 19.17 -12.77
N ASN A 19 23.09 17.90 -12.68
CA ASN A 19 23.07 17.09 -11.47
C ASN A 19 24.10 17.54 -10.42
N LEU A 20 24.88 18.59 -10.70
CA LEU A 20 25.93 19.06 -9.79
C LEU A 20 25.42 19.91 -8.59
N GLY A 21 24.10 20.15 -8.46
CA GLY A 21 23.55 20.94 -7.34
C GLY A 21 22.39 20.30 -6.57
N GLU A 22 21.79 19.22 -7.08
CA GLU A 22 20.49 18.73 -6.62
C GLU A 22 20.54 18.03 -5.25
N ASP A 23 21.63 17.32 -4.98
CA ASP A 23 21.84 16.60 -3.71
C ASP A 23 22.25 17.53 -2.55
N MET A 24 23.03 18.57 -2.83
CA MET A 24 23.50 19.54 -1.82
C MET A 24 22.40 20.54 -1.45
N ILE A 25 21.71 21.10 -2.45
CA ILE A 25 20.56 21.99 -2.24
C ILE A 25 19.42 21.19 -1.59
N GLY A 26 19.30 19.91 -1.95
CA GLY A 26 18.28 19.02 -1.42
C GLY A 26 18.36 18.78 0.09
N GLN A 27 19.55 18.45 0.59
CA GLN A 27 19.79 18.31 2.03
C GLN A 27 19.67 19.64 2.77
N GLY A 28 20.06 20.74 2.11
CA GLY A 28 19.88 22.10 2.64
C GLY A 28 18.40 22.47 2.82
N ALA A 29 17.56 22.20 1.83
CA ALA A 29 16.12 22.47 1.85
C ALA A 29 15.39 21.70 2.96
N GLU A 30 15.72 20.42 3.18
CA GLU A 30 15.11 19.61 4.24
C GLU A 30 15.52 20.08 5.64
N ARG A 31 16.74 20.62 5.79
CA ARG A 31 17.19 21.24 7.04
C ARG A 31 16.50 22.59 7.26
N VAL A 32 16.34 23.41 6.21
CA VAL A 32 15.63 24.70 6.27
C VAL A 32 14.14 24.50 6.55
N ALA A 33 13.49 23.50 5.95
CA ALA A 33 12.08 23.19 6.20
C ALA A 33 11.83 22.80 7.66
N ARG A 34 12.69 21.94 8.23
CA ARG A 34 12.62 21.59 9.66
C ARG A 34 12.92 22.79 10.57
N PHE A 35 13.83 23.66 10.16
CA PHE A 35 14.19 24.85 10.92
C PHE A 35 13.07 25.91 10.93
N LEU A 36 12.49 26.22 9.76
CA LEU A 36 11.39 27.18 9.60
C LEU A 36 10.06 26.67 10.21
N GLY A 37 9.81 25.36 10.19
CA GLY A 37 8.63 24.75 10.79
C GLY A 37 8.65 24.69 12.33
N THR A 38 9.78 25.00 12.96
CA THR A 38 9.91 25.01 14.42
C THR A 38 9.65 26.43 14.95
N GLY A 39 8.73 26.61 15.90
CA GLY A 39 8.41 27.91 16.52
C GLY A 39 9.62 28.65 17.15
N ARG A 40 10.72 27.93 17.37
CA ARG A 40 12.02 28.46 17.80
C ARG A 40 12.65 29.44 16.80
N TYR A 41 12.46 29.25 15.49
CA TYR A 41 12.97 30.20 14.48
C TYR A 41 12.30 31.57 14.63
N LEU A 42 10.96 31.58 14.74
CA LEU A 42 10.19 32.80 14.95
C LEU A 42 10.61 33.50 16.24
N ALA A 43 10.77 32.77 17.34
CA ALA A 43 11.22 33.34 18.61
C ALA A 43 12.60 34.01 18.51
N ILE A 44 13.59 33.35 17.88
CA ILE A 44 14.93 33.92 17.68
C ILE A 44 14.86 35.17 16.79
N GLN A 45 14.10 35.12 15.70
CA GLN A 45 13.95 36.23 14.77
C GLN A 45 13.30 37.45 15.44
N THR A 46 12.27 37.24 16.25
CA THR A 46 11.64 38.33 17.03
C THR A 46 12.63 38.96 18.02
N VAL A 47 13.41 38.15 18.74
CA VAL A 47 14.43 38.67 19.66
C VAL A 47 15.48 39.52 18.93
N ILE A 48 15.96 39.05 17.77
CA ILE A 48 16.93 39.81 16.96
C ILE A 48 16.36 41.17 16.56
N VAL A 49 15.11 41.21 16.07
CA VAL A 49 14.44 42.47 15.69
C VAL A 49 14.30 43.42 16.87
N VAL A 50 13.86 42.91 18.02
CA VAL A 50 13.69 43.72 19.25
C VAL A 50 15.03 44.27 19.73
N VAL A 51 16.09 43.46 19.75
CA VAL A 51 17.44 43.89 20.12
C VAL A 51 17.97 44.94 19.14
N TRP A 52 17.73 44.75 17.84
CA TRP A 52 18.16 45.71 16.83
C TRP A 52 17.48 47.07 17.00
N ILE A 53 16.15 47.08 17.21
CA ILE A 53 15.39 48.29 17.51
C ILE A 53 15.92 48.95 18.79
N ALA A 54 16.18 48.18 19.85
CA ALA A 54 16.68 48.69 21.12
C ALA A 54 18.07 49.33 20.99
N ILE A 55 19.01 48.70 20.26
CA ILE A 55 20.32 49.26 19.95
C ILE A 55 20.17 50.55 19.16
N ASN A 56 19.32 50.54 18.13
CA ASN A 56 19.12 51.68 17.25
C ASN A 56 18.57 52.91 18.00
N VAL A 57 17.56 52.69 18.85
CA VAL A 57 16.97 53.74 19.70
C VAL A 57 17.96 54.24 20.76
N SER A 58 18.78 53.35 21.32
CA SER A 58 19.79 53.72 22.33
C SER A 58 20.95 54.53 21.72
N TRP A 59 21.24 54.33 20.44
CA TRP A 59 22.30 55.01 19.70
C TRP A 59 21.81 56.24 18.90
N VAL A 60 20.68 56.84 19.32
CA VAL A 60 20.10 58.06 18.73
C VAL A 60 21.08 59.24 18.71
N ALA A 61 22.02 59.31 19.66
CA ALA A 61 23.03 60.37 19.74
C ALA A 61 23.96 60.45 18.50
N PHE A 62 24.13 59.34 17.76
CA PHE A 62 24.93 59.31 16.52
C PHE A 62 24.07 59.29 15.24
N ARG A 63 22.74 59.46 15.34
CA ARG A 63 21.79 59.39 14.19
C ARG A 63 21.95 58.14 13.32
N PHE A 64 22.33 57.01 13.91
CA PHE A 64 22.48 55.77 13.15
C PHE A 64 21.07 55.19 12.88
N ASP A 65 20.58 55.36 11.64
CA ASP A 65 19.25 55.00 11.11
C ASP A 65 18.03 55.66 11.80
N PRO A 66 17.73 56.95 11.51
CA PRO A 66 16.56 57.66 12.03
C PRO A 66 15.23 57.01 11.60
N TYR A 67 14.18 57.20 12.40
CA TYR A 67 12.81 56.76 12.05
C TYR A 67 12.44 57.26 10.64
N PRO A 68 12.07 56.38 9.68
CA PRO A 68 11.43 55.08 9.85
C PRO A 68 12.33 53.82 9.65
N PHE A 69 13.59 53.83 10.10
CA PHE A 69 14.53 52.69 10.06
C PHE A 69 14.74 52.11 8.64
N ILE A 70 15.36 52.88 7.75
CA ILE A 70 15.51 52.52 6.34
C ILE A 70 16.43 51.31 6.14
N LEU A 71 17.46 51.16 6.98
CA LEU A 71 18.42 50.06 6.85
C LEU A 71 17.79 48.73 7.31
N LEU A 72 16.98 48.76 8.38
CA LEU A 72 16.22 47.60 8.82
C LEU A 72 15.22 47.14 7.76
N ASN A 73 14.50 48.09 7.16
CA ASN A 73 13.57 47.79 6.07
C ASN A 73 14.29 47.23 4.84
N LEU A 74 15.47 47.76 4.49
CA LEU A 74 16.26 47.25 3.37
C LEU A 74 16.72 45.81 3.64
N ALA A 75 17.22 45.54 4.85
CA ALA A 75 17.66 44.20 5.24
C ALA A 75 16.52 43.17 5.18
N PHE A 76 15.34 43.52 5.72
CA PHE A 76 14.15 42.67 5.63
C PHE A 76 13.70 42.43 4.18
N SER A 77 13.75 43.48 3.34
CA SER A 77 13.40 43.38 1.93
C SER A 77 14.33 42.41 1.20
N THR A 78 15.64 42.50 1.44
CA THR A 78 16.62 41.56 0.88
C THR A 78 16.44 40.15 1.44
N GLN A 79 16.14 40.01 2.73
CA GLN A 79 15.87 38.70 3.36
C GLN A 79 14.68 38.00 2.68
N ALA A 80 13.57 38.72 2.47
CA ALA A 80 12.41 38.18 1.78
C ALA A 80 12.71 37.82 0.31
N ALA A 81 13.46 38.68 -0.38
CA ALA A 81 13.85 38.47 -1.77
C ALA A 81 14.71 37.20 -1.97
N TYR A 82 15.62 36.89 -1.03
CA TYR A 82 16.41 35.66 -1.07
C TYR A 82 15.66 34.42 -0.58
N ALA A 83 14.66 34.59 0.30
CA ALA A 83 13.83 33.49 0.77
C ALA A 83 12.99 32.87 -0.36
N ALA A 84 12.41 33.69 -1.24
CA ALA A 84 11.54 33.23 -2.33
C ALA A 84 12.18 32.16 -3.25
N PRO A 85 13.38 32.35 -3.83
CA PRO A 85 14.02 31.33 -4.67
C PRO A 85 14.44 30.08 -3.88
N LEU A 86 14.85 30.23 -2.62
CA LEU A 86 15.19 29.08 -1.77
C LEU A 86 13.94 28.23 -1.47
N ILE A 87 12.82 28.87 -1.19
CA ILE A 87 11.52 28.22 -0.99
C ILE A 87 11.07 27.52 -2.28
N LEU A 88 11.18 28.17 -3.45
CA LEU A 88 10.85 27.55 -4.73
C LEU A 88 11.68 26.28 -5.01
N LEU A 89 12.98 26.31 -4.71
CA LEU A 89 13.83 25.12 -4.83
C LEU A 89 13.43 24.01 -3.85
N ALA A 90 13.05 24.37 -2.62
CA ALA A 90 12.54 23.40 -1.65
C ALA A 90 11.21 22.79 -2.11
N GLN A 91 10.31 23.59 -2.67
CA GLN A 91 9.00 23.18 -3.17
C GLN A 91 9.12 22.24 -4.38
N ASN A 92 9.93 22.58 -5.39
CA ASN A 92 10.15 21.73 -6.57
C ASN A 92 10.63 20.33 -6.20
N ARG A 93 11.45 20.20 -5.13
CA ARG A 93 11.90 18.90 -4.65
C ARG A 93 10.84 18.13 -3.88
N GLN A 94 10.04 18.83 -3.06
CA GLN A 94 8.88 18.21 -2.40
C GLN A 94 7.92 17.66 -3.45
N GLU A 95 7.58 18.46 -4.46
CA GLU A 95 6.69 18.05 -5.55
C GLU A 95 7.25 16.85 -6.35
N SER A 96 8.55 16.82 -6.61
CA SER A 96 9.20 15.67 -7.27
C SER A 96 9.09 14.39 -6.43
N ARG A 97 9.36 14.48 -5.11
CA ARG A 97 9.26 13.34 -4.18
C ARG A 97 7.81 12.86 -4.05
N ASP A 98 6.87 13.80 -3.92
CA ASP A 98 5.44 13.53 -3.82
C ASP A 98 4.92 12.85 -5.09
N ARG A 99 5.40 13.29 -6.26
CA ARG A 99 5.08 12.66 -7.54
C ARG A 99 5.55 11.21 -7.62
N VAL A 100 6.79 10.92 -7.20
CA VAL A 100 7.31 9.55 -7.17
C VAL A 100 6.48 8.68 -6.22
N SER A 101 6.16 9.16 -5.02
CA SER A 101 5.30 8.41 -4.09
C SER A 101 3.91 8.14 -4.66
N LEU A 102 3.30 9.11 -5.36
CA LEU A 102 2.00 8.94 -5.99
C LEU A 102 2.05 7.92 -7.13
N ASP A 103 3.12 7.88 -7.92
CA ASP A 103 3.28 6.90 -8.97
C ASP A 103 3.49 5.48 -8.41
N GLU A 104 4.28 5.33 -7.34
CA GLU A 104 4.42 4.06 -6.63
C GLU A 104 3.09 3.57 -6.06
N ASP A 105 2.32 4.44 -5.42
CA ASP A 105 1.02 4.09 -4.84
C ASP A 105 0.02 3.67 -5.92
N ARG A 106 0.01 4.34 -7.08
CA ARG A 106 -0.79 3.92 -8.24
C ARG A 106 -0.39 2.54 -8.74
N MET A 107 0.90 2.26 -8.85
CA MET A 107 1.40 0.94 -9.26
C MET A 107 1.00 -0.15 -8.26
N ARG A 108 1.17 0.10 -6.95
CA ARG A 108 0.76 -0.82 -5.88
C ARG A 108 -0.74 -1.07 -5.90
N ALA A 109 -1.56 -0.04 -6.07
CA ALA A 109 -3.01 -0.17 -6.15
C ALA A 109 -3.44 -0.99 -7.38
N ALA A 110 -2.81 -0.78 -8.53
CA ALA A 110 -3.05 -1.57 -9.74
C ALA A 110 -2.70 -3.05 -9.55
N GLN A 111 -1.54 -3.33 -8.93
CA GLN A 111 -1.11 -4.70 -8.62
C GLN A 111 -2.06 -5.38 -7.64
N THR A 112 -2.41 -4.72 -6.53
CA THR A 112 -3.32 -5.25 -5.52
C THR A 112 -4.69 -5.58 -6.13
N LYS A 113 -5.18 -4.71 -7.03
CA LYS A 113 -6.42 -4.97 -7.77
C LYS A 113 -6.30 -6.21 -8.65
N ALA A 114 -5.23 -6.35 -9.42
CA ALA A 114 -5.00 -7.51 -10.27
C ALA A 114 -4.89 -8.82 -9.46
N ASP A 115 -4.17 -8.80 -8.34
CA ASP A 115 -4.03 -9.95 -7.44
C ASP A 115 -5.39 -10.35 -6.83
N THR A 116 -6.21 -9.36 -6.44
CA THR A 116 -7.56 -9.60 -5.93
C THR A 116 -8.46 -10.21 -7.01
N GLU A 117 -8.42 -9.69 -8.23
CA GLU A 117 -9.18 -10.24 -9.36
C GLU A 117 -8.74 -11.66 -9.71
N PHE A 118 -7.44 -11.95 -9.63
CA PHE A 118 -6.90 -13.29 -9.82
C PHE A 118 -7.41 -14.25 -8.75
N LEU A 119 -7.26 -13.89 -7.46
CA LEU A 119 -7.74 -14.69 -6.34
C LEU A 119 -9.26 -14.93 -6.40
N ALA A 120 -10.03 -13.93 -6.83
CA ALA A 120 -11.48 -14.09 -7.01
C ALA A 120 -11.83 -15.10 -8.11
N ARG A 121 -11.08 -15.11 -9.23
CA ARG A 121 -11.26 -16.08 -10.31
C ARG A 121 -10.85 -17.49 -9.89
N GLU A 122 -9.72 -17.62 -9.21
CA GLU A 122 -9.27 -18.91 -8.65
C GLU A 122 -10.24 -19.44 -7.60
N LEU A 123 -10.76 -18.59 -6.72
CA LEU A 123 -11.76 -19.00 -5.74
C LEU A 123 -13.07 -19.44 -6.42
N ALA A 124 -13.49 -18.74 -7.48
CA ALA A 124 -14.68 -19.11 -8.24
C ALA A 124 -14.49 -20.47 -8.96
N SER A 125 -13.34 -20.72 -9.60
CA SER A 125 -13.04 -22.00 -10.25
C SER A 125 -12.98 -23.14 -9.25
N VAL A 126 -12.31 -22.94 -8.11
CA VAL A 126 -12.24 -23.92 -7.01
C VAL A 126 -13.64 -24.21 -6.46
N ARG A 127 -14.46 -23.18 -6.25
CA ARG A 127 -15.84 -23.35 -5.76
C ARG A 127 -16.70 -24.16 -6.73
N LEU A 128 -16.56 -23.95 -8.04
CA LEU A 128 -17.28 -24.73 -9.05
C LEU A 128 -16.82 -26.19 -9.03
N ALA A 129 -15.51 -26.44 -9.02
CA ALA A 129 -14.94 -27.79 -8.95
C ALA A 129 -15.38 -28.56 -7.69
N VAL A 130 -15.35 -27.90 -6.52
CA VAL A 130 -15.83 -28.49 -5.26
C VAL A 130 -17.34 -28.70 -5.29
N GLY A 131 -18.11 -27.74 -5.82
CA GLY A 131 -19.56 -27.85 -5.91
C GLY A 131 -20.03 -29.05 -6.72
N GLU A 132 -19.37 -29.31 -7.86
CA GLU A 132 -19.69 -30.42 -8.77
C GLU A 132 -19.27 -31.79 -8.20
N ALA A 133 -18.06 -31.88 -7.63
CA ALA A 133 -17.52 -33.14 -7.12
C ALA A 133 -18.07 -33.56 -5.74
N ALA A 134 -18.25 -32.62 -4.81
CA ALA A 134 -18.55 -32.93 -3.42
C ALA A 134 -20.05 -33.13 -3.13
N SER A 135 -20.95 -32.69 -4.01
CA SER A 135 -22.39 -32.71 -3.69
C SER A 135 -23.13 -33.89 -4.30
N ARG A 136 -22.85 -34.23 -5.57
CA ARG A 136 -23.67 -35.20 -6.29
C ARG A 136 -23.20 -36.63 -6.08
N ASP A 137 -21.93 -36.89 -6.32
CA ASP A 137 -21.38 -38.24 -6.25
C ASP A 137 -21.12 -38.70 -4.82
N TYR A 138 -20.66 -37.79 -3.97
CA TYR A 138 -20.43 -38.08 -2.55
C TYR A 138 -21.74 -38.42 -1.83
N ILE A 139 -22.78 -37.58 -1.96
CA ILE A 139 -24.07 -37.85 -1.32
C ILE A 139 -24.70 -39.13 -1.88
N ARG A 140 -24.59 -39.40 -3.19
CA ARG A 140 -25.08 -40.67 -3.75
C ARG A 140 -24.35 -41.87 -3.18
N ARG A 141 -23.02 -41.86 -3.15
CA ARG A 141 -22.23 -42.97 -2.61
C ARG A 141 -22.55 -43.22 -1.14
N GLU A 142 -22.67 -42.16 -0.35
CA GLU A 142 -23.01 -42.31 1.07
C GLU A 142 -24.44 -42.84 1.26
N LEU A 143 -25.38 -42.42 0.41
CA LEU A 143 -26.76 -42.92 0.44
C LEU A 143 -26.86 -44.38 0.01
N ASP A 144 -26.06 -44.79 -0.98
CA ASP A 144 -25.98 -46.18 -1.47
C ASP A 144 -25.32 -47.09 -0.41
N ASP A 145 -24.22 -46.66 0.21
CA ASP A 145 -23.55 -47.39 1.30
C ASP A 145 -24.48 -47.57 2.52
N VAL A 146 -25.25 -46.54 2.87
CA VAL A 146 -26.28 -46.64 3.92
C VAL A 146 -27.40 -47.61 3.53
N HIS A 147 -27.88 -47.60 2.28
CA HIS A 147 -28.88 -48.57 1.81
C HIS A 147 -28.35 -50.00 1.88
N GLU A 148 -27.12 -50.24 1.40
CA GLU A 148 -26.50 -51.56 1.42
C GLU A 148 -26.37 -52.10 2.86
N LYS A 149 -25.99 -51.24 3.81
CA LYS A 149 -25.94 -51.60 5.24
C LYS A 149 -27.32 -51.93 5.80
N LEU A 150 -28.37 -51.20 5.43
CA LEU A 150 -29.74 -51.47 5.88
C LEU A 150 -30.28 -52.79 5.29
N ASP A 151 -30.03 -53.06 4.02
CA ASP A 151 -30.41 -54.33 3.37
C ASP A 151 -29.68 -55.51 4.01
N ALA A 152 -28.39 -55.36 4.30
CA ALA A 152 -27.60 -56.37 5.00
C ALA A 152 -28.17 -56.65 6.41
N LEU A 153 -28.53 -55.61 7.17
CA LEU A 153 -29.18 -55.78 8.48
C LEU A 153 -30.55 -56.47 8.36
N THR A 154 -31.34 -56.11 7.37
CA THR A 154 -32.67 -56.69 7.12
C THR A 154 -32.58 -58.17 6.78
N ALA A 155 -31.64 -58.54 5.89
CA ALA A 155 -31.38 -59.94 5.54
C ALA A 155 -30.89 -60.75 6.75
N LEU A 156 -30.05 -60.14 7.60
CA LEU A 156 -29.57 -60.76 8.83
C LEU A 156 -30.74 -61.04 9.79
N LEU A 157 -31.64 -60.08 10.00
CA LEU A 157 -32.85 -60.27 10.81
C LEU A 157 -33.77 -61.37 10.25
N GLN A 158 -34.02 -61.40 8.93
CA GLN A 158 -34.79 -62.48 8.30
C GLN A 158 -34.14 -63.85 8.49
N SER A 159 -32.81 -63.93 8.40
CA SER A 159 -32.09 -65.19 8.61
C SER A 159 -32.19 -65.71 10.05
N LEU A 160 -32.27 -64.81 11.04
CA LEU A 160 -32.48 -65.14 12.45
C LEU A 160 -33.93 -65.59 12.69
N GLU A 161 -34.91 -64.93 12.07
CA GLU A 161 -36.31 -65.34 12.13
C GLU A 161 -36.52 -66.73 11.51
N HIS A 162 -35.91 -66.99 10.35
CA HIS A 162 -35.99 -68.30 9.69
C HIS A 162 -35.28 -69.41 10.48
N SER A 163 -34.20 -69.07 11.20
CA SER A 163 -33.51 -70.01 12.09
C SER A 163 -34.31 -70.33 13.36
N GLN A 164 -35.12 -69.39 13.86
CA GLN A 164 -36.05 -69.61 14.98
C GLN A 164 -37.24 -70.49 14.58
N HIS A 165 -37.71 -70.40 13.33
CA HIS A 165 -38.94 -71.06 12.90
C HIS A 165 -38.76 -72.50 12.35
N LYS A 166 -37.53 -73.01 12.23
CA LYS A 166 -37.27 -74.40 11.81
C LYS A 166 -37.65 -75.35 12.96
N PRO A 167 -38.76 -76.11 12.88
CA PRO A 167 -39.13 -77.04 13.93
C PRO A 167 -38.04 -78.10 14.05
N LYS A 168 -37.73 -78.51 15.29
CA LYS A 168 -36.87 -79.66 15.60
C LYS A 168 -37.52 -80.95 15.09
N GLU A 169 -37.56 -81.16 13.79
CA GLU A 169 -38.03 -82.41 13.20
C GLU A 169 -36.85 -83.11 12.56
N LYS A 170 -36.13 -83.87 13.38
CA LYS A 170 -35.50 -85.14 13.02
C LYS A 170 -35.16 -85.89 14.30
N SER A 171 -36.03 -86.84 14.67
CA SER A 171 -35.60 -88.17 15.07
C SER A 171 -36.85 -89.05 15.21
N HIS A 172 -37.24 -89.72 14.13
CA HIS A 172 -37.34 -91.18 14.12
C HIS A 172 -37.70 -91.66 12.71
N ALA A 173 -36.82 -92.46 12.14
CA ALA A 173 -37.05 -93.31 10.98
C ALA A 173 -36.69 -94.73 11.41
N PRO A 174 -36.86 -95.73 10.55
CA PRO A 174 -38.11 -96.31 10.06
C PRO A 174 -38.23 -97.77 10.57
N ASP A 175 -39.40 -98.39 10.42
CA ASP A 175 -39.56 -99.84 10.19
C ASP A 175 -40.92 -100.09 9.51
#